data_AF-A0A839XFM5-F1
#
_entry.id   AF-A0A839XFM5-F1
#
_cell.length_a   1.000
_cell.length_b   1.000
_cell.length_c   1.000
_cell.angle_alpha   90.00
_cell.angle_beta   90.00
_cell.angle_gamma   90.00
#
_symmetry.space_group_name_H-M   'P 1'
#
loop_
_entity.id
_entity.type
_entity.pdbx_description
1 polymer ?
#
loop_
_entity_poly.entity_id
_entity_poly.type
_entity_poly.pdbx_seq_one_letter_code
_entity_poly.pdbx_strand_id
1 'polypeptide(L)'
;MTAGRGDHPEGSVRTVLTGTDDAVDATVTREALLLACAGALGESDRLVRHWTTATGRGVDRLAATAVTARAWAMLLAARDDLSEEESRRPDWAEGLVPLDLDAEQAEHEKVLGERDALPPRGRRQREAAADAERAAAAGDTDAAREALHRWTDVAREIPQPDAATLAACRHVATLLVAGELAVDAEWAQSYTGALVAALDQRYRREPRDADWQELIDAIMRLRGEPDAVPPPASVAAIDHAENRLGRTLPEEFRTFLGICDGLRADVVFPRLLGVAELRHGAETGASGPGIVISDPPGLTLWPSGEVTEDDELFGRSVHPGLRSVLEDHLRLLEASV
;
A
#
# COMPACT_ATOMS: atom_id res chain seq x y z
N MET A 1 17.51 13.69 2.62
CA MET A 1 17.22 13.77 4.08
C MET A 1 17.71 12.51 4.79
N THR A 2 18.86 12.52 5.46
CA THR A 2 19.31 11.39 6.29
C THR A 2 18.81 11.60 7.72
N ALA A 3 17.60 11.10 8.00
CA ALA A 3 17.00 11.14 9.31
C ALA A 3 17.79 10.31 10.33
N GLY A 4 17.84 10.79 11.57
CA GLY A 4 18.30 10.00 12.71
C GLY A 4 17.51 8.69 12.77
N ARG A 5 18.26 7.58 12.84
CA ARG A 5 17.76 6.21 13.04
C ARG A 5 16.78 6.16 14.23
N GLY A 6 15.55 5.72 14.02
CA GLY A 6 14.66 5.29 15.11
C GLY A 6 13.16 5.45 14.86
N ASP A 7 12.63 6.67 14.88
CA ASP A 7 11.26 6.89 15.38
C ASP A 7 10.20 7.35 14.36
N HIS A 8 10.56 7.62 13.10
CA HIS A 8 9.60 8.30 12.20
C HIS A 8 8.41 7.46 11.71
N PRO A 9 8.53 6.19 11.28
CA PRO A 9 7.36 5.44 10.81
C PRO A 9 6.42 5.04 11.96
N GLU A 10 6.90 4.89 13.19
CA GLU A 10 6.11 4.29 14.28
C GLU A 10 4.85 5.11 14.60
N GLY A 11 4.94 6.44 14.60
CA GLY A 11 3.80 7.32 14.90
C GLY A 11 2.69 7.24 13.85
N SER A 12 3.06 7.29 12.57
CA SER A 12 2.12 7.26 11.45
C SER A 12 1.55 5.85 11.25
N VAL A 13 2.39 4.81 11.32
CA VAL A 13 1.94 3.40 11.31
C VAL A 13 0.96 3.12 12.44
N ARG A 14 1.25 3.55 13.67
CA ARG A 14 0.33 3.37 14.81
C ARG A 14 -1.00 4.09 14.59
N THR A 15 -0.97 5.28 14.00
CA THR A 15 -2.20 6.04 13.68
C THR A 15 -3.01 5.33 12.61
N VAL A 16 -2.35 4.82 11.57
CA VAL A 16 -3.01 3.98 10.55
C VAL A 16 -3.64 2.77 11.23
N LEU A 17 -2.94 2.03 12.08
CA LEU A 17 -3.46 0.82 12.73
C LEU A 17 -4.61 1.07 13.70
N THR A 18 -4.57 2.15 14.49
CA THR A 18 -5.44 2.30 15.68
C THR A 18 -6.28 3.57 15.72
N GLY A 19 -6.06 4.54 14.82
CA GLY A 19 -6.77 5.82 14.79
C GLY A 19 -8.25 5.70 14.39
N THR A 20 -8.99 6.80 14.38
CA THR A 20 -10.29 6.84 13.67
C THR A 20 -10.06 6.84 12.16
N ASP A 21 -11.06 6.49 11.35
CA ASP A 21 -10.86 6.49 9.91
C ASP A 21 -10.52 7.90 9.36
N ASP A 22 -11.10 8.96 9.93
CA ASP A 22 -10.72 10.32 9.55
C ASP A 22 -9.26 10.65 9.93
N ALA A 23 -8.75 10.08 11.02
CA ALA A 23 -7.34 10.21 11.39
C ALA A 23 -6.42 9.41 10.46
N VAL A 24 -6.90 8.28 9.92
CA VAL A 24 -6.21 7.54 8.87
C VAL A 24 -6.16 8.37 7.59
N ASP A 25 -7.30 8.88 7.13
CA ASP A 25 -7.40 9.69 5.90
C ASP A 25 -6.46 10.91 5.99
N ALA A 26 -6.46 11.62 7.12
CA ALA A 26 -5.56 12.75 7.37
C ALA A 26 -4.08 12.33 7.43
N THR A 27 -3.78 11.15 7.97
CA THR A 27 -2.42 10.60 8.02
C THR A 27 -1.93 10.24 6.63
N VAL A 28 -2.70 9.46 5.86
CA VAL A 28 -2.36 9.11 4.47
C VAL A 28 -2.15 10.35 3.62
N THR A 29 -3.04 11.35 3.74
CA THR A 29 -2.90 12.64 3.04
C THR A 29 -1.56 13.30 3.35
N ARG A 30 -1.21 13.41 4.63
CA ARG A 30 0.02 14.06 5.08
C ARG A 30 1.26 13.29 4.61
N GLU A 31 1.27 11.98 4.79
CA GLU A 31 2.44 11.15 4.44
C GLU A 31 2.64 11.07 2.92
N ALA A 32 1.57 11.00 2.14
CA ALA A 32 1.65 11.04 0.68
C ALA A 32 2.19 12.39 0.20
N LEU A 33 1.75 13.52 0.77
CA LEU A 33 2.32 14.84 0.48
C LEU A 33 3.79 14.94 0.90
N LEU A 34 4.17 14.37 2.04
CA LEU A 34 5.56 14.34 2.49
C LEU A 34 6.45 13.56 1.51
N LEU A 35 6.01 12.39 1.06
CA LEU A 35 6.70 11.57 0.05
C LEU A 35 6.84 12.34 -1.27
N ALA A 36 5.77 13.02 -1.72
CA ALA A 36 5.81 13.82 -2.93
C ALA A 36 6.80 15.00 -2.81
N CYS A 37 6.76 15.73 -1.69
CA CYS A 37 7.73 16.79 -1.40
C CYS A 37 9.17 16.27 -1.33
N ALA A 38 9.36 15.02 -0.90
CA ALA A 38 10.66 14.37 -0.82
C ALA A 38 11.13 13.77 -2.17
N GLY A 39 10.47 14.08 -3.28
CA GLY A 39 10.79 13.57 -4.62
C GLY A 39 10.42 12.09 -4.85
N ALA A 40 9.76 11.44 -3.89
CA ALA A 40 9.32 10.05 -4.00
C ALA A 40 7.91 9.96 -4.59
N LEU A 41 7.72 10.50 -5.80
CA LEU A 41 6.41 10.62 -6.45
C LEU A 41 5.72 9.26 -6.64
N GLY A 42 6.46 8.24 -7.10
CA GLY A 42 5.91 6.90 -7.30
C GLY A 42 5.44 6.24 -6.00
N GLU A 43 6.18 6.43 -4.89
CA GLU A 43 5.78 5.90 -3.58
C GLU A 43 4.60 6.69 -2.98
N SER A 44 4.53 8.00 -3.23
CA SER A 44 3.35 8.81 -2.89
C SER A 44 2.10 8.29 -3.61
N ASP A 45 2.20 8.04 -4.92
CA ASP A 45 1.10 7.50 -5.73
C ASP A 45 0.71 6.09 -5.28
N ARG A 46 1.70 5.23 -4.99
CA ARG A 46 1.49 3.88 -4.48
C ARG A 46 0.72 3.90 -3.17
N LEU A 47 1.08 4.76 -2.22
CA LEU A 47 0.36 4.91 -0.95
C LEU A 47 -1.11 5.31 -1.16
N VAL A 48 -1.37 6.27 -2.05
CA VAL A 48 -2.73 6.76 -2.35
C VAL A 48 -3.57 5.68 -3.03
N ARG A 49 -3.02 5.00 -4.05
CA ARG A 49 -3.71 3.88 -4.72
C ARG A 49 -4.03 2.76 -3.75
N HIS A 50 -3.10 2.45 -2.85
CA HIS A 50 -3.32 1.42 -1.84
C HIS A 50 -4.41 1.81 -0.84
N TRP A 51 -4.39 3.04 -0.33
CA TRP A 51 -5.42 3.53 0.58
C TRP A 51 -6.81 3.59 -0.06
N THR A 52 -6.93 4.11 -1.29
CA THR A 52 -8.21 4.12 -2.03
C THR A 52 -8.71 2.70 -2.25
N THR A 53 -7.82 1.80 -2.65
CA THR A 53 -8.14 0.39 -2.85
C THR A 53 -8.59 -0.26 -1.56
N ALA A 54 -7.84 -0.16 -0.47
CA ALA A 54 -8.14 -0.81 0.82
C ALA A 54 -9.43 -0.28 1.46
N THR A 55 -9.64 1.04 1.44
CA THR A 55 -10.76 1.68 2.15
C THR A 55 -12.02 1.86 1.29
N GLY A 56 -11.89 1.86 -0.04
CA GLY A 56 -12.97 2.21 -0.97
C GLY A 56 -13.41 3.68 -0.90
N ARG A 57 -12.61 4.54 -0.27
CA ARG A 57 -12.92 5.97 -0.08
C ARG A 57 -12.53 6.78 -1.31
N GLY A 58 -13.27 7.87 -1.54
CA GLY A 58 -12.98 8.82 -2.61
C GLY A 58 -11.72 9.64 -2.32
N VAL A 59 -10.97 9.94 -3.38
CA VAL A 59 -9.73 10.74 -3.33
C VAL A 59 -9.96 12.19 -2.89
N ASP A 60 -11.20 12.67 -2.92
CA ASP A 60 -11.60 13.99 -2.42
C ASP A 60 -11.22 14.19 -0.95
N ARG A 61 -11.12 13.10 -0.17
CA ARG A 61 -10.66 13.16 1.22
C ARG A 61 -9.20 13.57 1.37
N LEU A 62 -8.36 13.36 0.35
CA LEU A 62 -6.98 13.87 0.34
C LEU A 62 -6.95 15.41 0.26
N ALA A 63 -8.03 16.00 -0.25
CA ALA A 63 -8.25 17.44 -0.39
C ALA A 63 -9.25 17.98 0.66
N ALA A 64 -9.37 17.34 1.82
CA ALA A 64 -10.36 17.70 2.85
C ALA A 64 -10.22 19.13 3.41
N THR A 65 -9.05 19.77 3.25
CA THR A 65 -8.81 21.16 3.66
C THR A 65 -8.37 22.00 2.47
N ALA A 66 -8.60 23.32 2.53
CA ALA A 66 -8.14 24.22 1.47
C ALA A 66 -6.62 24.13 1.21
N VAL A 67 -5.82 23.94 2.27
CA VAL A 67 -4.35 23.82 2.14
C VAL A 67 -3.96 22.51 1.46
N THR A 68 -4.55 21.37 1.84
CA THR A 68 -4.23 20.09 1.20
C THR A 68 -4.77 19.99 -0.23
N ALA A 69 -5.95 20.56 -0.51
CA ALA A 69 -6.49 20.68 -1.86
C ALA A 69 -5.54 21.48 -2.76
N ARG A 70 -5.04 22.61 -2.26
CA ARG A 70 -4.06 23.44 -2.96
C ARG A 70 -2.73 22.73 -3.16
N ALA A 71 -2.21 22.09 -2.13
CA ALA A 71 -0.96 21.32 -2.19
C ALA A 71 -0.99 20.30 -3.33
N TRP A 72 -2.06 19.49 -3.41
CA TRP A 72 -2.22 18.55 -4.50
C TRP A 72 -2.34 19.24 -5.86
N ALA A 73 -3.15 20.31 -5.97
CA ALA A 73 -3.29 21.03 -7.23
C ALA A 73 -1.96 21.58 -7.76
N MET A 74 -1.12 22.16 -6.89
CA MET A 74 0.20 22.69 -7.27
C MET A 74 1.18 21.59 -7.66
N LEU A 75 1.26 20.50 -6.90
CA LEU A 75 2.14 19.37 -7.22
C LEU A 75 1.74 18.68 -8.52
N LEU A 76 0.44 18.47 -8.75
CA LEU A 76 -0.05 17.83 -9.97
C LEU A 76 0.18 18.71 -11.20
N ALA A 77 -0.04 20.02 -11.09
CA ALA A 77 0.28 20.95 -12.16
C ALA A 77 1.79 20.97 -12.48
N ALA A 78 2.65 20.96 -11.45
CA ALA A 78 4.10 20.88 -11.63
C ALA A 78 4.55 19.56 -12.29
N ARG A 79 3.85 18.45 -12.02
CA ARG A 79 4.08 17.14 -12.65
C ARG A 79 3.64 17.10 -14.11
N ASP A 80 2.55 17.79 -14.45
CA ASP A 80 2.05 17.89 -15.84
C ASP A 80 3.08 18.54 -16.78
N ASP A 81 3.96 19.39 -16.24
CA ASP A 81 5.05 20.05 -16.98
C ASP A 81 6.31 19.17 -17.16
N LEU A 82 6.40 18.01 -16.50
CA LEU A 82 7.54 17.09 -16.65
C LEU A 82 7.42 16.23 -17.92
N SER A 83 8.56 16.01 -18.59
CA SER A 83 8.63 15.22 -19.82
C SER A 83 8.66 13.70 -19.60
N GLU A 84 8.90 13.24 -18.37
CA GLU A 84 9.06 11.83 -18.04
C GLU A 84 7.70 11.15 -17.80
N GLU A 85 7.49 10.00 -18.42
CA GLU A 85 6.22 9.26 -18.38
C GLU A 85 5.85 8.79 -16.97
N GLU A 86 6.83 8.38 -16.17
CA GLU A 86 6.65 7.98 -14.76
C GLU A 86 6.32 9.16 -13.83
N SER A 87 6.58 10.39 -14.28
CA SER A 87 6.34 11.61 -13.51
C SER A 87 5.02 12.30 -13.86
N ARG A 88 4.29 11.81 -14.88
CA ARG A 88 2.99 12.35 -15.29
C ARG A 88 1.96 12.28 -14.16
N ARG A 89 0.91 13.07 -14.31
CA ARG A 89 -0.25 13.05 -13.43
C ARG A 89 -0.80 11.64 -13.24
N PRO A 90 -0.98 11.19 -11.99
CA PRO A 90 -1.47 9.85 -11.70
C PRO A 90 -2.98 9.77 -11.96
N ASP A 91 -3.42 8.58 -12.36
CA ASP A 91 -4.82 8.20 -12.59
C ASP A 91 -5.75 8.52 -11.42
N TRP A 92 -5.32 8.30 -10.18
CA TRP A 92 -6.13 8.59 -9.00
C TRP A 92 -6.49 10.08 -8.87
N ALA A 93 -5.70 10.99 -9.47
CA ALA A 93 -5.92 12.43 -9.37
C ALA A 93 -7.10 12.94 -10.24
N GLU A 94 -7.70 12.09 -11.08
CA GLU A 94 -8.90 12.43 -11.85
C GLU A 94 -10.12 12.71 -10.95
N GLY A 95 -10.16 12.13 -9.74
CA GLY A 95 -11.24 12.34 -8.80
C GLY A 95 -11.14 13.64 -7.98
N LEU A 96 -10.06 14.43 -8.14
CA LEU A 96 -9.91 15.71 -7.46
C LEU A 96 -10.59 16.84 -8.23
N VAL A 97 -11.19 17.78 -7.49
CA VAL A 97 -11.79 18.99 -8.07
C VAL A 97 -10.69 19.90 -8.62
N PRO A 98 -10.72 20.28 -9.91
CA PRO A 98 -9.77 21.24 -10.46
C PRO A 98 -9.89 22.60 -9.76
N LEU A 99 -8.75 23.20 -9.43
CA LEU A 99 -8.68 24.52 -8.79
C LEU A 99 -8.10 25.57 -9.75
N ASP A 100 -8.50 26.82 -9.54
CA ASP A 100 -7.85 27.98 -10.18
C ASP A 100 -6.51 28.25 -9.46
N LEU A 101 -5.42 27.82 -10.09
CA LEU A 101 -4.08 27.88 -9.48
C LEU A 101 -3.63 29.32 -9.18
N ASP A 102 -4.05 30.31 -9.98
CA ASP A 102 -3.68 31.70 -9.76
C ASP A 102 -4.41 32.26 -8.52
N ALA A 103 -5.71 31.98 -8.41
CA ALA A 103 -6.50 32.37 -7.25
C ALA A 103 -6.00 31.68 -5.97
N GLU A 104 -5.70 30.39 -6.05
CA GLU A 104 -5.20 29.61 -4.91
C GLU A 104 -3.81 30.04 -4.47
N GLN A 105 -2.91 30.37 -5.41
CA GLN A 105 -1.60 30.93 -5.09
C GLN A 105 -1.75 32.26 -4.32
N ALA A 106 -2.60 33.18 -4.81
CA ALA A 106 -2.84 34.46 -4.15
C ALA A 106 -3.44 34.30 -2.74
N GLU A 107 -4.27 33.28 -2.51
CA GLU A 107 -4.78 32.97 -1.18
C GLU A 107 -3.70 32.37 -0.28
N HIS A 108 -2.84 31.52 -0.82
CA HIS A 108 -1.75 30.92 -0.07
C HIS A 108 -0.72 31.94 0.39
N GLU A 109 -0.41 32.94 -0.43
CA GLU A 109 0.47 34.05 -0.06
C GLU A 109 -0.01 34.80 1.18
N LYS A 110 -1.34 34.93 1.37
CA LYS A 110 -1.91 35.50 2.60
C LYS A 110 -1.61 34.61 3.80
N VAL A 111 -1.83 33.29 3.67
CA VAL A 111 -1.53 32.30 4.73
C VAL A 111 -0.05 32.30 5.11
N LEU A 112 0.86 32.43 4.14
CA LEU A 112 2.30 32.54 4.38
C LEU A 112 2.66 33.85 5.09
N GLY A 113 1.92 34.93 4.84
CA GLY A 113 2.10 36.24 5.48
C GLY A 113 1.46 36.38 6.86
N GLU A 114 0.58 35.45 7.26
CA GLU A 114 -0.07 35.48 8.57
C GLU A 114 0.93 35.29 9.72
N ARG A 115 0.85 36.18 10.70
CA ARG A 115 1.70 36.17 11.91
C ARG A 115 1.13 35.32 13.05
N ASP A 116 0.26 34.37 12.72
CA ASP A 116 -0.58 33.63 13.65
C ASP A 116 0.20 32.83 14.73
N ALA A 117 -0.54 32.38 15.75
CA ALA A 117 -0.07 31.76 16.98
C ALA A 117 0.54 30.35 16.82
N LEU A 118 1.25 30.08 15.72
CA LEU A 118 2.04 28.86 15.58
C LEU A 118 3.13 28.81 16.66
N PRO A 119 3.47 27.62 17.20
CA PRO A 119 4.68 27.45 18.00
C PRO A 119 5.93 27.95 17.24
N PRO A 120 7.02 28.34 17.94
CA PRO A 120 8.21 28.90 17.30
C PRO A 120 8.78 28.06 16.15
N ARG A 121 8.74 26.73 16.26
CA ARG A 121 9.18 25.81 15.19
C ARG A 121 8.29 25.88 13.95
N GLY A 122 6.96 25.90 14.12
CA GLY A 122 6.00 26.01 13.02
C GLY A 122 6.13 27.36 12.28
N ARG A 123 6.38 28.46 13.01
CA ARG A 123 6.65 29.76 12.38
C ARG A 123 7.90 29.73 11.52
N ARG A 124 9.02 29.22 12.04
CA ARG A 124 10.28 29.10 11.27
C ARG A 124 10.10 28.24 10.01
N GLN A 125 9.31 27.16 10.10
CA GLN A 125 9.01 26.31 8.94
C GLN A 125 8.21 27.08 7.88
N ARG A 126 7.16 27.81 8.28
CA ARG A 126 6.36 28.63 7.36
C ARG A 126 7.17 29.78 6.74
N GLU A 127 7.99 30.46 7.52
CA GLU A 127 8.88 31.51 7.05
C GLU A 127 9.85 30.99 5.98
N ALA A 128 10.45 29.81 6.20
CA ALA A 128 11.30 29.17 5.21
C ALA A 128 10.55 28.78 3.92
N ALA A 129 9.29 28.33 4.01
CA ALA A 129 8.46 28.07 2.84
C ALA A 129 8.16 29.37 2.07
N ALA A 130 7.83 30.46 2.77
CA ALA A 130 7.59 31.77 2.17
C ALA A 130 8.84 32.35 1.49
N ASP A 131 10.02 32.17 2.09
CA ASP A 131 11.30 32.54 1.47
C ASP A 131 11.56 31.74 0.20
N ALA A 132 11.35 30.42 0.25
CA ALA A 132 11.54 29.55 -0.90
C ALA A 132 10.63 29.94 -2.06
N GLU A 133 9.35 30.20 -1.78
CA GLU A 133 8.38 30.62 -2.81
C GLU A 133 8.75 31.96 -3.43
N ARG A 134 9.12 32.97 -2.63
CA ARG A 134 9.54 34.27 -3.16
C ARG A 134 10.80 34.17 -4.02
N ALA A 135 11.78 33.39 -3.60
CA ALA A 135 13.01 33.20 -4.35
C ALA A 135 12.76 32.44 -5.66
N ALA A 136 11.97 31.36 -5.62
CA ALA A 136 11.62 30.58 -6.80
C ALA A 136 10.80 31.41 -7.80
N ALA A 137 9.83 32.21 -7.34
CA ALA A 137 9.06 33.13 -8.18
C ALA A 137 9.93 34.22 -8.84
N ALA A 138 11.01 34.64 -8.17
CA ALA A 138 11.99 35.58 -8.73
C ALA A 138 13.01 34.92 -9.68
N GLY A 139 12.97 33.59 -9.85
CA GLY A 139 13.94 32.83 -10.63
C GLY A 139 15.28 32.61 -9.91
N ASP A 140 15.40 32.96 -8.63
CA ASP A 140 16.59 32.75 -7.82
C ASP A 140 16.59 31.33 -7.23
N THR A 141 17.04 30.38 -8.04
CA THR A 141 17.02 28.95 -7.69
C THR A 141 17.94 28.63 -6.51
N ASP A 142 19.06 29.33 -6.38
CA ASP A 142 20.01 29.08 -5.28
C ASP A 142 19.45 29.57 -3.95
N ALA A 143 18.85 30.76 -3.90
CA ALA A 143 18.17 31.24 -2.71
C ALA A 143 16.95 30.38 -2.34
N ALA A 144 16.21 29.88 -3.35
CA ALA A 144 15.10 28.96 -3.12
C ALA A 144 15.58 27.63 -2.50
N ARG A 145 16.66 27.05 -3.03
CA ARG A 145 17.28 25.83 -2.50
C ARG A 145 17.78 26.03 -1.07
N GLU A 146 18.41 27.16 -0.77
CA GLU A 146 18.84 27.49 0.58
C GLU A 146 17.66 27.55 1.57
N ALA A 147 16.55 28.19 1.16
CA ALA A 147 15.34 28.25 1.96
C ALA A 147 14.70 26.86 2.17
N LEU A 148 14.70 25.99 1.15
CA LEU A 148 14.25 24.59 1.27
C LEU A 148 15.12 23.77 2.23
N HIS A 149 16.43 24.01 2.25
CA HIS A 149 17.31 23.39 3.25
C HIS A 149 16.99 23.86 4.67
N ARG A 150 16.77 25.17 4.88
CA ARG A 150 16.32 25.68 6.18
C ARG A 150 14.98 25.08 6.61
N TRP A 151 14.04 24.95 5.68
CA TRP A 151 12.76 24.28 5.93
C TRP A 151 12.98 22.83 6.40
N THR A 152 13.86 22.10 5.71
CA THR A 152 14.20 20.70 6.01
C THR A 152 14.85 20.54 7.38
N ASP A 153 15.76 21.44 7.75
CA ASP A 153 16.41 21.42 9.07
C ASP A 153 15.39 21.60 10.20
N VAL A 154 14.42 22.50 10.02
CA VAL A 154 13.31 22.68 10.97
C VAL A 154 12.38 21.47 10.98
N ALA A 155 12.08 20.89 9.81
CA ALA A 155 11.21 19.72 9.68
C ALA A 155 11.73 18.52 10.49
N ARG A 156 13.05 18.32 10.56
CA ARG A 156 13.68 17.26 11.36
C ARG A 156 13.45 17.42 12.87
N GLU A 157 13.13 18.62 13.35
CA GLU A 157 12.85 18.89 14.76
C GLU A 157 11.36 18.72 15.14
N ILE A 158 10.48 18.43 14.16
CA ILE A 158 9.03 18.41 14.33
C ILE A 158 8.53 16.99 14.02
N PRO A 159 7.76 16.34 14.91
CA PRO A 159 7.22 15.00 14.66
C PRO A 159 6.35 14.90 13.40
N GLN A 160 5.65 15.98 13.05
CA GLN A 160 4.77 16.09 11.90
C GLN A 160 5.05 17.41 11.17
N PRO A 161 6.00 17.43 10.22
CA PRO A 161 6.30 18.63 9.45
C PRO A 161 5.11 19.00 8.54
N ASP A 162 4.85 20.30 8.37
CA ASP A 162 3.76 20.79 7.53
C ASP A 162 4.14 20.81 6.04
N ALA A 163 4.24 19.61 5.46
CA ALA A 163 4.53 19.42 4.04
C ALA A 163 3.44 20.01 3.13
N ALA A 164 2.20 20.10 3.61
CA ALA A 164 1.09 20.64 2.83
C ALA A 164 1.26 22.15 2.58
N THR A 165 1.67 22.92 3.59
CA THR A 165 2.00 24.34 3.40
C THR A 165 3.15 24.53 2.40
N LEU A 166 4.17 23.67 2.43
CA LEU A 166 5.27 23.76 1.45
C LEU A 166 4.81 23.41 0.03
N ALA A 167 4.08 22.31 -0.14
CA ALA A 167 3.57 21.85 -1.43
C ALA A 167 2.55 22.81 -2.05
N ALA A 168 1.85 23.60 -1.24
CA ALA A 168 0.88 24.59 -1.69
C ALA A 168 1.50 25.84 -2.34
N CYS A 169 2.82 25.97 -2.33
CA CYS A 169 3.59 27.02 -3.00
C CYS A 169 3.84 26.63 -4.47
N ARG A 170 3.30 27.39 -5.43
CA ARG A 170 3.32 27.01 -6.87
C ARG A 170 4.73 26.83 -7.43
N HIS A 171 5.62 27.79 -7.20
CA HIS A 171 6.96 27.76 -7.80
C HIS A 171 7.86 26.76 -7.09
N VAL A 172 7.66 26.60 -5.78
CA VAL A 172 8.31 25.54 -5.00
C VAL A 172 7.85 24.14 -5.46
N ALA A 173 6.57 23.93 -5.78
CA ALA A 173 6.09 22.63 -6.25
C ALA A 173 6.88 22.11 -7.46
N THR A 174 7.25 22.97 -8.41
CA THR A 174 8.13 22.63 -9.53
C THR A 174 9.51 22.14 -9.06
N LEU A 175 10.10 22.78 -8.06
CA LEU A 175 11.39 22.37 -7.49
C LEU A 175 11.29 21.03 -6.74
N LEU A 176 10.20 20.81 -6.01
CA LEU A 176 9.97 19.56 -5.27
C LEU A 176 9.82 18.37 -6.22
N VAL A 177 9.04 18.56 -7.28
CA VAL A 177 8.80 17.57 -8.33
C VAL A 177 10.08 17.29 -9.14
N ALA A 178 10.96 18.29 -9.28
CA ALA A 178 12.31 18.12 -9.84
C ALA A 178 13.31 17.43 -8.87
N GLY A 179 12.89 17.10 -7.65
CA GLY A 179 13.70 16.33 -6.70
C GLY A 179 14.66 17.16 -5.83
N GLU A 180 14.46 18.47 -5.68
CA GLU A 180 15.34 19.32 -4.84
C GLU A 180 15.42 18.88 -3.37
N LEU A 181 14.40 18.18 -2.88
CA LEU A 181 14.38 17.58 -1.53
C LEU A 181 14.46 16.05 -1.54
N ALA A 182 15.01 15.46 -2.60
CA ALA A 182 15.09 14.01 -2.77
C ALA A 182 15.61 13.28 -1.52
N VAL A 183 14.89 12.23 -1.15
CA VAL A 183 15.35 11.21 -0.20
C VAL A 183 16.03 10.06 -0.91
N ASP A 184 16.70 9.25 -0.09
CA ASP A 184 17.11 7.93 -0.51
C ASP A 184 15.88 7.07 -0.89
N ALA A 185 15.98 6.36 -2.02
CA ALA A 185 14.88 5.57 -2.58
C ALA A 185 14.52 4.38 -1.68
N GLU A 186 15.50 3.72 -1.07
CA GLU A 186 15.28 2.59 -0.16
C GLU A 186 14.51 3.05 1.08
N TRP A 187 14.84 4.25 1.59
CA TRP A 187 14.07 4.86 2.68
C TRP A 187 12.60 5.10 2.30
N ALA A 188 12.34 5.69 1.13
CA ALA A 188 10.97 5.99 0.69
C ALA A 188 10.15 4.71 0.47
N GLN A 189 10.76 3.69 -0.12
CA GLN A 189 10.14 2.38 -0.34
C GLN A 189 9.84 1.67 0.99
N SER A 190 10.80 1.67 1.93
CA SER A 190 10.61 1.07 3.26
C SER A 190 9.52 1.78 4.06
N TYR A 191 9.51 3.12 4.03
CA TYR A 191 8.52 3.94 4.72
C TYR A 191 7.10 3.68 4.19
N THR A 192 6.95 3.69 2.87
CA THR A 192 5.67 3.45 2.20
C THR A 192 5.20 2.02 2.41
N GLY A 193 6.11 1.04 2.31
CA GLY A 193 5.81 -0.37 2.61
C GLY A 193 5.25 -0.57 4.02
N ALA A 194 5.79 0.13 5.03
CA ALA A 194 5.27 0.06 6.40
C ALA A 194 3.85 0.62 6.53
N LEU A 195 3.53 1.72 5.84
CA LEU A 195 2.18 2.31 5.84
C LEU A 195 1.18 1.44 5.07
N VAL A 196 1.58 0.88 3.93
CA VAL A 196 0.79 -0.09 3.14
C VAL A 196 0.44 -1.32 3.98
N ALA A 197 1.44 -1.92 4.63
CA ALA A 197 1.21 -3.08 5.50
C ALA A 197 0.25 -2.75 6.67
N ALA A 198 0.35 -1.54 7.22
CA ALA A 198 -0.56 -1.08 8.27
C ALA A 198 -2.00 -0.91 7.76
N LEU A 199 -2.19 -0.38 6.54
CA LEU A 199 -3.49 -0.27 5.89
C LEU A 199 -4.10 -1.65 5.66
N ASP A 200 -3.31 -2.61 5.16
CA ASP A 200 -3.75 -3.99 4.93
C ASP A 200 -4.14 -4.70 6.21
N GLN A 201 -3.36 -4.50 7.28
CA GLN A 201 -3.66 -5.10 8.57
C GLN A 201 -4.98 -4.56 9.14
N ARG A 202 -5.22 -3.26 9.03
CA ARG A 202 -6.41 -2.61 9.59
C ARG A 202 -7.65 -2.86 8.76
N TYR A 203 -7.59 -2.56 7.47
CA TYR A 203 -8.71 -2.69 6.56
C TYR A 203 -8.68 -4.05 5.89
N ARG A 204 -8.25 -5.09 6.64
CA ARG A 204 -8.47 -6.47 6.23
C ARG A 204 -9.89 -6.56 5.75
N ARG A 205 -10.02 -6.67 4.44
CA ARG A 205 -11.28 -7.08 3.87
C ARG A 205 -11.40 -8.51 4.36
N GLU A 206 -12.39 -8.73 5.23
CA GLU A 206 -13.06 -10.02 5.17
C GLU A 206 -13.29 -10.26 3.69
N PRO A 207 -12.76 -11.36 3.16
CA PRO A 207 -12.86 -11.60 1.74
C PRO A 207 -14.33 -11.45 1.39
N ARG A 208 -14.60 -10.59 0.42
CA ARG A 208 -15.93 -10.58 -0.18
C ARG A 208 -16.26 -12.03 -0.50
N ASP A 209 -17.54 -12.39 -0.46
CA ASP A 209 -18.08 -13.63 -1.01
C ASP A 209 -17.83 -13.73 -2.54
N ALA A 210 -16.62 -13.42 -3.01
CA ALA A 210 -16.14 -13.74 -4.34
C ALA A 210 -16.32 -15.24 -4.48
N ASP A 211 -16.98 -15.63 -5.55
CA ASP A 211 -17.10 -17.04 -5.87
C ASP A 211 -15.68 -17.62 -5.98
N TRP A 212 -15.48 -18.86 -5.58
CA TRP A 212 -14.17 -19.53 -5.64
C TRP A 212 -13.55 -19.42 -7.04
N GLN A 213 -14.39 -19.46 -8.08
CA GLN A 213 -13.98 -19.23 -9.46
C GLN A 213 -13.35 -17.85 -9.68
N GLU A 214 -13.96 -16.78 -9.14
CA GLU A 214 -13.44 -15.41 -9.31
C GLU A 214 -12.08 -15.24 -8.63
N LEU A 215 -11.89 -15.86 -7.46
CA LEU A 215 -10.63 -15.87 -6.73
C LEU A 215 -9.53 -16.56 -7.54
N ILE A 216 -9.80 -17.76 -8.06
CA ILE A 216 -8.85 -18.52 -8.86
C ILE A 216 -8.51 -17.77 -10.15
N ASP A 217 -9.52 -17.23 -10.85
CA ASP A 217 -9.33 -16.48 -12.08
C ASP A 217 -8.49 -15.21 -11.84
N ALA A 218 -8.69 -14.52 -10.71
CA ALA A 218 -7.88 -13.35 -10.33
C ALA A 218 -6.41 -13.72 -10.11
N ILE A 219 -6.15 -14.79 -9.35
CA ILE A 219 -4.80 -15.30 -9.11
C ILE A 219 -4.12 -15.66 -10.44
N MET A 220 -4.80 -16.39 -11.32
CA MET A 220 -4.23 -16.83 -12.59
C MET A 220 -3.96 -15.68 -13.57
N ARG A 221 -4.83 -14.66 -13.58
CA ARG A 221 -4.59 -13.42 -14.35
C ARG A 221 -3.33 -12.71 -13.88
N LEU A 222 -3.16 -12.52 -12.57
CA LEU A 222 -1.99 -11.83 -12.01
C LEU A 222 -0.69 -12.64 -12.18
N ARG A 223 -0.78 -13.98 -12.23
CA ARG A 223 0.34 -14.85 -12.61
C ARG A 223 0.70 -14.77 -14.10
N GLY A 224 -0.11 -14.12 -14.92
CA GLY A 224 0.08 -14.08 -16.38
C GLY A 224 -0.33 -15.36 -17.10
N GLU A 225 -1.09 -16.25 -16.45
CA GLU A 225 -1.51 -17.55 -16.98
C GLU A 225 -3.04 -17.77 -16.89
N PRO A 226 -3.89 -16.86 -17.42
CA PRO A 226 -5.34 -16.91 -17.22
C PRO A 226 -6.01 -18.21 -17.67
N ASP A 227 -5.44 -18.91 -18.66
CA ASP A 227 -6.00 -20.14 -19.23
C ASP A 227 -5.36 -21.43 -18.70
N ALA A 228 -4.48 -21.34 -17.68
CA ALA A 228 -3.72 -22.49 -17.17
C ALA A 228 -4.31 -23.14 -15.89
N VAL A 229 -5.57 -22.82 -15.55
CA VAL A 229 -6.28 -23.45 -14.43
C VAL A 229 -6.41 -24.96 -14.68
N PRO A 230 -5.96 -25.84 -13.74
CA PRO A 230 -6.18 -27.27 -13.86
C PRO A 230 -7.67 -27.62 -13.94
N PRO A 231 -8.07 -28.64 -14.72
CA PRO A 231 -9.47 -29.04 -14.81
C PRO A 231 -10.01 -29.46 -13.43
N PRO A 232 -11.32 -29.29 -13.18
CA PRO A 232 -11.94 -29.69 -11.92
C PRO A 232 -11.87 -31.20 -11.68
N ALA A 233 -11.73 -31.60 -10.43
CA ALA A 233 -11.81 -32.99 -10.02
C ALA A 233 -13.26 -33.49 -10.12
N SER A 234 -13.45 -34.66 -10.72
CA SER A 234 -14.77 -35.30 -10.71
C SER A 234 -15.15 -35.73 -9.28
N VAL A 235 -16.45 -35.74 -8.97
CA VAL A 235 -16.98 -36.22 -7.67
C VAL A 235 -16.44 -37.62 -7.33
N ALA A 236 -16.39 -38.52 -8.33
CA ALA A 236 -15.86 -39.87 -8.15
C ALA A 236 -14.36 -39.89 -7.81
N ALA A 237 -13.58 -38.94 -8.32
CA ALA A 237 -12.15 -38.83 -8.02
C ALA A 237 -11.92 -38.28 -6.59
N ILE A 238 -12.75 -37.32 -6.15
CA ILE A 238 -12.75 -36.83 -4.78
C ILE A 238 -13.12 -37.96 -3.81
N ASP A 239 -14.21 -38.68 -4.08
CA ASP A 239 -14.65 -39.80 -3.23
C ASP A 239 -13.59 -40.93 -3.20
N HIS A 240 -12.91 -41.18 -4.31
CA HIS A 240 -11.80 -42.15 -4.35
C HIS A 240 -10.62 -41.70 -3.47
N ALA A 241 -10.26 -40.41 -3.50
CA ALA A 241 -9.22 -39.85 -2.66
C ALA A 241 -9.59 -39.93 -1.17
N GLU A 242 -10.82 -39.61 -0.81
CA GLU A 242 -11.33 -39.73 0.58
C GLU A 242 -11.29 -41.16 1.09
N ASN A 243 -11.69 -42.13 0.27
CA ASN A 243 -11.59 -43.55 0.60
C ASN A 243 -10.13 -43.98 0.81
N ARG A 244 -9.21 -43.51 -0.05
CA ARG A 244 -7.78 -43.79 0.06
C ARG A 244 -7.16 -43.17 1.33
N LEU A 245 -7.60 -41.98 1.71
CA LEU A 245 -7.18 -41.28 2.93
C LEU A 245 -7.93 -41.77 4.19
N GLY A 246 -8.94 -42.63 4.03
CA GLY A 246 -9.78 -43.14 5.12
C GLY A 246 -10.62 -42.07 5.82
N ARG A 247 -10.92 -40.95 5.15
CA ARG A 247 -11.63 -39.81 5.73
C ARG A 247 -12.24 -38.88 4.69
N THR A 248 -13.28 -38.15 5.09
CA THR A 248 -13.83 -37.05 4.30
C THR A 248 -12.94 -35.82 4.36
N LEU A 249 -12.81 -35.14 3.23
CA LEU A 249 -12.16 -33.83 3.12
C LEU A 249 -13.11 -32.75 3.64
N PRO A 250 -12.60 -31.67 4.26
CA PRO A 250 -13.38 -30.48 4.57
C PRO A 250 -14.15 -29.96 3.35
N GLU A 251 -15.39 -29.50 3.55
CA GLU A 251 -16.31 -29.06 2.49
C GLU A 251 -15.71 -27.96 1.61
N GLU A 252 -15.00 -27.03 2.25
CA GLU A 252 -14.28 -25.95 1.58
C GLU A 252 -13.23 -26.48 0.59
N PHE A 253 -12.44 -27.47 1.00
CA PHE A 253 -11.41 -28.08 0.16
C PHE A 253 -12.03 -28.94 -0.96
N ARG A 254 -13.15 -29.61 -0.69
CA ARG A 254 -13.93 -30.32 -1.73
C ARG A 254 -14.44 -29.34 -2.80
N THR A 255 -14.90 -28.16 -2.39
CA THR A 255 -15.38 -27.10 -3.28
C THR A 255 -14.26 -26.60 -4.18
N PHE A 256 -13.09 -26.31 -3.61
CA PHE A 256 -11.89 -25.95 -4.37
C PHE A 256 -11.53 -27.01 -5.41
N LEU A 257 -11.43 -28.29 -5.01
CA LEU A 257 -11.11 -29.38 -5.94
C LEU A 257 -12.16 -29.56 -7.04
N GLY A 258 -13.43 -29.28 -6.74
CA GLY A 258 -14.52 -29.30 -7.71
C GLY A 258 -14.46 -28.17 -8.74
N ILE A 259 -13.61 -27.16 -8.52
CA ILE A 259 -13.37 -26.04 -9.43
C ILE A 259 -12.04 -26.21 -10.16
N CYS A 260 -10.97 -26.56 -9.43
CA CYS A 260 -9.67 -26.91 -10.01
C CYS A 260 -8.99 -28.03 -9.19
N ASP A 261 -8.53 -29.09 -9.88
CA ASP A 261 -7.84 -30.21 -9.25
C ASP A 261 -6.37 -29.87 -8.93
N GLY A 262 -6.18 -29.07 -7.89
CA GLY A 262 -4.90 -28.48 -7.52
C GLY A 262 -4.62 -27.18 -8.26
N LEU A 263 -3.40 -26.64 -8.07
CA LEU A 263 -2.97 -25.38 -8.64
C LEU A 263 -1.47 -25.42 -8.92
N ARG A 264 -1.03 -24.86 -10.05
CA ARG A 264 0.39 -24.83 -10.41
C ARG A 264 1.18 -23.98 -9.41
N ALA A 265 2.47 -24.30 -9.24
CA ALA A 265 3.38 -23.46 -8.48
C ALA A 265 3.55 -22.09 -9.15
N ASP A 266 3.89 -21.11 -8.34
CA ASP A 266 4.34 -19.78 -8.71
C ASP A 266 5.61 -19.44 -7.91
N VAL A 267 6.28 -18.34 -8.24
CA VAL A 267 7.56 -17.91 -7.64
C VAL A 267 7.50 -17.88 -6.11
N VAL A 268 6.36 -17.45 -5.56
CA VAL A 268 6.16 -17.27 -4.11
C VAL A 268 5.15 -18.24 -3.50
N PHE A 269 4.62 -19.18 -4.29
CA PHE A 269 3.54 -20.07 -3.82
C PHE A 269 3.73 -21.51 -4.29
N PRO A 270 3.67 -22.49 -3.38
CA PRO A 270 3.92 -23.88 -3.74
C PRO A 270 2.82 -24.43 -4.65
N ARG A 271 3.12 -25.51 -5.36
CA ARG A 271 2.10 -26.22 -6.14
C ARG A 271 1.08 -26.82 -5.20
N LEU A 272 -0.20 -26.59 -5.42
CA LEU A 272 -1.26 -27.32 -4.72
C LEU A 272 -1.51 -28.67 -5.39
N LEU A 273 -1.55 -29.71 -4.56
CA LEU A 273 -1.72 -31.09 -5.00
C LEU A 273 -3.16 -31.37 -5.41
N GLY A 274 -3.33 -32.11 -6.51
CA GLY A 274 -4.63 -32.66 -6.90
C GLY A 274 -5.02 -33.91 -6.11
N VAL A 275 -6.26 -34.38 -6.26
CA VAL A 275 -6.85 -35.50 -5.53
C VAL A 275 -6.03 -36.79 -5.59
N ALA A 276 -5.31 -37.03 -6.69
CA ALA A 276 -4.46 -38.21 -6.88
C ALA A 276 -3.18 -38.16 -6.04
N GLU A 277 -2.71 -36.98 -5.68
CA GLU A 277 -1.42 -36.75 -5.03
C GLU A 277 -1.53 -36.53 -3.52
N LEU A 278 -2.74 -36.27 -3.01
CA LEU A 278 -3.01 -36.11 -1.58
C LEU A 278 -2.51 -37.32 -0.77
N ARG A 279 -1.88 -37.03 0.37
CA ARG A 279 -1.29 -38.04 1.26
C ARG A 279 -1.32 -37.55 2.71
N HIS A 280 -1.27 -38.47 3.66
CA HIS A 280 -1.13 -38.11 5.07
C HIS A 280 0.20 -37.41 5.33
N GLY A 281 0.16 -36.37 6.14
CA GLY A 281 1.34 -35.75 6.73
C GLY A 281 1.95 -36.64 7.81
N ALA A 282 3.23 -36.39 8.12
CA ALA A 282 3.91 -37.06 9.23
C ALA A 282 3.39 -36.58 10.61
N GLU A 283 2.81 -35.37 10.65
CA GLU A 283 2.30 -34.77 11.88
C GLU A 283 0.87 -35.20 12.20
N THR A 284 0.62 -35.39 13.50
CA THR A 284 -0.70 -35.75 14.05
C THR A 284 -1.15 -34.67 15.02
N GLY A 285 -2.28 -34.04 14.70
CA GLY A 285 -2.92 -33.03 15.54
C GLY A 285 -3.93 -33.67 16.50
N ALA A 286 -4.63 -32.83 17.28
CA ALA A 286 -5.63 -33.28 18.25
C ALA A 286 -6.78 -34.10 17.63
N SER A 287 -7.05 -33.89 16.33
CA SER A 287 -8.14 -34.54 15.59
C SER A 287 -7.65 -35.58 14.56
N GLY A 288 -6.37 -35.99 14.63
CA GLY A 288 -5.78 -37.00 13.75
C GLY A 288 -4.70 -36.45 12.79
N PRO A 289 -4.20 -37.28 11.86
CA PRO A 289 -3.15 -36.87 10.92
C PRO A 289 -3.67 -35.83 9.92
N GLY A 290 -2.84 -34.83 9.67
CA GLY A 290 -3.07 -33.85 8.60
C GLY A 290 -2.92 -34.46 7.21
N ILE A 291 -3.37 -33.75 6.19
CA ILE A 291 -3.19 -34.10 4.77
C ILE A 291 -2.24 -33.08 4.16
N VAL A 292 -1.15 -33.54 3.55
CA VAL A 292 -0.25 -32.65 2.80
C VAL A 292 -0.95 -32.24 1.51
N ILE A 293 -1.07 -30.94 1.29
CA ILE A 293 -1.78 -30.36 0.13
C ILE A 293 -0.86 -29.55 -0.80
N SER A 294 0.45 -29.48 -0.52
CA SER A 294 1.40 -28.77 -1.37
C SER A 294 2.67 -29.55 -1.73
N ASP A 295 3.33 -29.09 -2.79
CA ASP A 295 4.65 -29.52 -3.25
C ASP A 295 5.51 -28.27 -3.62
N PRO A 296 6.63 -28.00 -2.92
CA PRO A 296 7.18 -28.79 -1.82
C PRO A 296 6.24 -28.87 -0.59
N PRO A 297 6.42 -29.88 0.29
CA PRO A 297 5.58 -30.03 1.48
C PRO A 297 5.76 -28.83 2.41
N GLY A 298 4.71 -28.01 2.54
CA GLY A 298 4.67 -26.83 3.40
C GLY A 298 3.26 -26.53 3.89
N LEU A 299 2.23 -26.87 3.10
CA LEU A 299 0.83 -26.73 3.49
C LEU A 299 0.24 -28.07 3.93
N THR A 300 -0.36 -28.08 5.12
CA THR A 300 -1.06 -29.23 5.71
C THR A 300 -2.50 -28.85 6.05
N LEU A 301 -3.46 -29.59 5.49
CA LEU A 301 -4.88 -29.47 5.78
C LEU A 301 -5.28 -30.36 6.96
N TRP A 302 -5.89 -29.77 7.97
CA TRP A 302 -6.33 -30.45 9.17
C TRP A 302 -7.80 -30.89 9.10
N PRO A 303 -8.19 -31.89 9.93
CA PRO A 303 -9.58 -32.28 10.11
C PRO A 303 -10.58 -31.14 10.37
N SER A 304 -10.14 -30.10 11.07
CA SER A 304 -10.95 -28.93 11.41
C SER A 304 -11.30 -28.08 10.19
N GLY A 305 -10.61 -28.25 9.06
CA GLY A 305 -10.64 -27.34 7.92
C GLY A 305 -9.46 -26.37 7.89
N GLU A 306 -8.80 -26.17 9.04
CA GLU A 306 -7.64 -25.28 9.14
C GLU A 306 -6.48 -25.76 8.28
N VAL A 307 -5.71 -24.83 7.76
CA VAL A 307 -4.49 -25.10 6.99
C VAL A 307 -3.30 -24.53 7.77
N THR A 308 -2.30 -25.35 8.03
CA THR A 308 -1.02 -24.86 8.56
C THR A 308 0.00 -24.76 7.43
N GLU A 309 0.74 -23.67 7.45
CA GLU A 309 1.83 -23.38 6.54
C GLU A 309 3.14 -23.38 7.33
N ASP A 310 4.05 -24.28 6.97
CA ASP A 310 5.41 -24.34 7.51
C ASP A 310 6.37 -23.70 6.51
N ASP A 311 6.84 -22.50 6.85
CA ASP A 311 7.85 -21.77 6.11
C ASP A 311 9.20 -21.82 6.85
N GLU A 312 10.29 -22.11 6.14
CA GLU A 312 11.62 -22.24 6.76
C GLU A 312 12.15 -20.93 7.36
N LEU A 313 11.71 -19.78 6.85
CA LEU A 313 12.14 -18.44 7.24
C LEU A 313 11.19 -17.82 8.28
N PHE A 314 9.88 -17.99 8.11
CA PHE A 314 8.86 -17.32 8.91
C PHE A 314 8.23 -18.21 10.00
N GLY A 315 8.52 -19.51 9.98
CA GLY A 315 7.98 -20.48 10.92
C GLY A 315 6.57 -20.94 10.53
N ARG A 316 5.81 -21.40 11.53
CA ARG A 316 4.48 -21.99 11.31
C ARG A 316 3.37 -20.93 11.41
N SER A 317 2.60 -20.80 10.34
CA SER A 317 1.36 -20.00 10.27
C SER A 317 0.13 -20.90 10.27
N VAL A 318 -0.98 -20.40 10.83
CA VAL A 318 -2.26 -21.13 10.89
C VAL A 318 -3.33 -20.30 10.20
N HIS A 319 -3.98 -20.90 9.21
CA HIS A 319 -5.03 -20.31 8.39
C HIS A 319 -6.38 -20.98 8.72
N PRO A 320 -7.49 -20.22 8.81
CA PRO A 320 -8.81 -20.79 9.09
C PRO A 320 -9.30 -21.83 8.06
N GLY A 321 -8.81 -21.75 6.82
CA GLY A 321 -9.20 -22.59 5.70
C GLY A 321 -8.29 -22.38 4.49
N LEU A 322 -8.50 -23.18 3.43
CA LEU A 322 -7.73 -23.04 2.19
C LEU A 322 -7.96 -21.69 1.51
N ARG A 323 -9.19 -21.18 1.58
CA ARG A 323 -9.58 -19.91 0.99
C ARG A 323 -8.70 -18.77 1.50
N SER A 324 -8.50 -18.73 2.82
CA SER A 324 -7.61 -17.77 3.47
C SER A 324 -6.19 -17.84 2.89
N VAL A 325 -5.67 -19.04 2.64
CA VAL A 325 -4.33 -19.21 2.03
C VAL A 325 -4.29 -18.61 0.61
N LEU A 326 -5.32 -18.84 -0.20
CA LEU A 326 -5.38 -18.30 -1.56
C LEU A 326 -5.59 -16.78 -1.59
N GLU A 327 -6.35 -16.23 -0.65
CA GLU A 327 -6.55 -14.79 -0.52
C GLU A 327 -5.29 -14.08 -0.03
N ASP A 328 -4.53 -14.71 0.87
CA ASP A 328 -3.19 -14.26 1.25
C ASP A 328 -2.26 -14.24 0.03
N HIS A 329 -2.28 -15.30 -0.79
CA HIS A 329 -1.52 -15.36 -2.03
C HIS A 329 -1.93 -14.29 -3.04
N LEU A 330 -3.24 -14.07 -3.25
CA LEU A 330 -3.74 -13.04 -4.14
C LEU A 330 -3.21 -11.65 -3.73
N ARG A 331 -3.21 -11.35 -2.43
CA ARG A 331 -2.70 -10.07 -1.91
C ARG A 331 -1.21 -9.89 -2.16
N LEU A 332 -0.42 -10.95 -2.01
CA LEU A 332 1.02 -10.90 -2.32
C LEU A 332 1.27 -10.63 -3.81
N LEU A 333 0.44 -11.21 -4.69
CA LEU A 333 0.49 -10.90 -6.11
C LEU A 333 0.11 -9.45 -6.39
N GLU A 334 -1.01 -8.96 -5.86
CA GLU A 334 -1.47 -7.58 -6.04
C GLU A 334 -0.43 -6.54 -5.55
N ALA A 335 0.31 -6.85 -4.48
CA ALA A 335 1.36 -5.98 -3.97
C ALA A 335 2.65 -5.98 -4.82
N SER A 336 2.79 -6.94 -5.74
CA SER A 336 3.97 -7.14 -6.57
C SER A 336 3.83 -6.59 -8.00
N VAL A 337 2.65 -6.10 -8.39
CA VAL A 337 2.36 -5.47 -9.70
C VAL A 337 2.31 -3.95 -9.55
#